data_AF-A0A1H0M7T7-F1
#
_entry.id   AF-A0A1H0M7T7-F1
#
_cell.length_a   1.000
_cell.length_b   1.000
_cell.length_c   1.000
_cell.angle_alpha   90.00
_cell.angle_beta   90.00
_cell.angle_gamma   90.00
#
_symmetry.space_group_name_H-M   'P 1'
#
loop_
_entity.id
_entity.type
_entity.pdbx_description
1 polymer ?
#
loop_
_entity_poly.entity_id
_entity_poly.type
_entity_poly.pdbx_seq_one_letter_code
_entity_poly.pdbx_strand_id
1 'polypeptide(L)'
;MKNIILESVRLRPGLNEMDEKLLLDLIEDAIIEVQDYTNTEEGSIPPKGCISIIKDIVVIKANKLGSEALSSESYSGVSQSFLDDLPKDILRKLKRFRKLPR
;
A
#
# COMPACT_ATOMS: atom_id res chain seq x y z
N MET A 1 13.98 2.07 6.07
CA MET A 1 13.21 2.14 4.79
C MET A 1 11.88 2.88 4.97
N LYS A 2 11.11 2.56 6.02
CA LYS A 2 9.85 3.26 6.35
C LYS A 2 9.98 4.79 6.35
N ASN A 3 11.02 5.35 6.99
CA ASN A 3 11.23 6.81 7.04
C ASN A 3 11.42 7.45 5.64
N ILE A 4 12.12 6.77 4.72
CA ILE A 4 12.31 7.27 3.33
C ILE A 4 10.97 7.26 2.58
N ILE A 5 10.14 6.25 2.83
CA ILE A 5 8.80 6.14 2.25
C ILE A 5 7.90 7.24 2.84
N LEU A 6 7.94 7.43 4.16
CA LEU A 6 7.18 8.44 4.89
C LEU A 6 7.48 9.85 4.37
N GLU A 7 8.76 10.24 4.32
CA GLU A 7 9.18 11.55 3.78
C GLU A 7 8.67 11.76 2.35
N SER A 8 8.76 10.72 1.51
CA SER A 8 8.31 10.81 0.13
C SER A 8 6.78 10.83 -0.02
N VAL A 9 6.03 10.18 0.85
CA VAL A 9 4.56 10.15 0.82
C VAL A 9 3.99 11.47 1.35
N ARG A 10 4.62 12.08 2.36
CA ARG A 10 4.26 13.41 2.89
C ARG A 10 4.34 14.54 1.87
N LEU A 11 5.12 14.39 0.80
CA LEU A 11 5.18 15.35 -0.30
C LEU A 11 3.90 15.39 -1.14
N ARG A 12 3.00 14.41 -0.98
CA ARG A 12 1.78 14.31 -1.77
C ARG A 12 0.65 15.10 -1.10
N PRO A 13 -0.22 15.77 -1.88
CA PRO A 13 -1.31 16.57 -1.32
C PRO A 13 -2.25 15.74 -0.43
N GLY A 14 -2.61 16.26 0.74
CA GLY A 14 -3.55 15.63 1.68
C GLY A 14 -2.93 14.65 2.68
N LEU A 15 -1.70 14.17 2.42
CA LEU A 15 -0.97 13.26 3.32
C LEU A 15 -0.03 14.00 4.27
N ASN A 16 0.31 15.25 3.98
CA ASN A 16 1.13 16.11 4.82
C ASN A 16 0.49 16.42 6.18
N GLU A 17 -0.85 16.48 6.24
CA GLU A 17 -1.61 16.77 7.46
C GLU A 17 -2.08 15.52 8.21
N MET A 18 -1.85 14.33 7.63
CA MET A 18 -2.21 13.06 8.25
C MET A 18 -1.27 12.73 9.42
N ASP A 19 -1.82 12.10 10.45
CA ASP A 19 -1.04 11.67 11.62
C ASP A 19 0.13 10.76 11.21
N GLU A 20 1.31 11.03 11.77
CA GLU A 20 2.53 10.30 11.41
C GLU A 20 2.43 8.81 11.76
N LYS A 21 1.82 8.48 12.90
CA LYS A 21 1.70 7.08 13.33
C LYS A 21 0.76 6.34 12.40
N LEU A 22 -0.34 6.97 12.00
CA LEU A 22 -1.26 6.41 11.00
C LEU A 22 -0.55 6.17 9.66
N LEU A 23 0.24 7.13 9.18
CA LEU A 23 1.01 6.96 7.95
C LEU A 23 2.03 5.82 8.05
N LEU A 24 2.71 5.70 9.19
CA LEU A 24 3.67 4.61 9.41
C LEU A 24 3.00 3.24 9.46
N ASP A 25 1.80 3.16 10.04
CA ASP A 25 0.97 1.96 10.08
C ASP A 25 0.55 1.55 8.66
N LEU A 26 0.02 2.49 7.87
CA LEU A 26 -0.35 2.26 6.46
C LEU A 26 0.83 1.83 5.58
N ILE A 27 2.03 2.38 5.85
CA ILE A 27 3.25 1.97 5.16
C ILE A 27 3.60 0.52 5.51
N GLU A 28 3.41 0.10 6.76
CA GLU A 28 3.67 -1.28 7.17
C GLU A 28 2.72 -2.26 6.51
N ASP A 29 1.42 -1.97 6.53
CA ASP A 29 0.41 -2.78 5.85
C ASP A 29 0.73 -2.94 4.37
N ALA A 30 1.10 -1.85 3.69
CA ALA A 30 1.46 -1.87 2.29
C ALA A 30 2.74 -2.69 2.00
N ILE A 31 3.69 -2.74 2.95
CA ILE A 31 4.88 -3.59 2.84
C ILE A 31 4.49 -5.07 2.95
N ILE A 32 3.68 -5.41 3.96
CA ILE A 32 3.22 -6.79 4.21
C ILE A 32 2.45 -7.30 2.99
N GLU A 33 1.48 -6.54 2.48
CA GLU A 33 0.69 -6.94 1.31
C GLU A 33 1.56 -7.19 0.06
N VAL A 34 2.59 -6.35 -0.14
CA VAL A 34 3.53 -6.52 -1.25
C VAL A 34 4.40 -7.76 -1.04
N GLN A 35 4.84 -8.06 0.18
CA GLN A 35 5.59 -9.27 0.52
C GLN A 35 4.76 -10.52 0.27
N ASP A 36 3.53 -10.55 0.79
CA ASP A 36 2.56 -11.62 0.60
C ASP A 36 2.30 -11.87 -0.89
N TYR A 37 2.06 -10.81 -1.66
CA TYR A 37 1.79 -10.95 -3.08
C TYR A 37 3.00 -11.44 -3.87
N THR A 38 4.18 -10.95 -3.51
CA THR A 38 5.42 -11.31 -4.21
C THR A 38 5.98 -12.66 -3.78
N ASN A 39 5.38 -13.27 -2.75
CA ASN A 39 5.87 -14.47 -2.09
C ASN A 39 7.34 -14.30 -1.65
N THR A 40 7.63 -13.14 -1.06
CA THR A 40 8.93 -12.85 -0.46
C THR A 40 8.84 -13.16 1.03
N GLU A 41 9.90 -13.71 1.63
CA GLU A 41 9.92 -14.01 3.05
C GLU A 41 9.57 -12.78 3.90
N GLU A 42 8.75 -12.98 4.92
CA GLU A 42 8.35 -11.97 5.89
C GLU A 42 9.59 -11.30 6.50
N GLY A 43 9.59 -9.96 6.57
CA GLY A 43 10.74 -9.18 7.02
C GLY A 43 11.86 -8.97 5.99
N SER A 44 11.79 -9.58 4.80
CA SER A 44 12.71 -9.28 3.71
C SER A 44 12.44 -7.89 3.12
N ILE A 45 13.52 -7.16 2.85
CA ILE A 45 13.42 -5.84 2.24
C ILE A 45 12.86 -6.00 0.80
N PRO A 46 11.70 -5.42 0.48
CA PRO A 46 11.15 -5.52 -0.87
C PRO A 46 12.12 -4.88 -1.88
N PRO A 47 12.24 -5.41 -3.12
CA PRO A 47 13.11 -4.86 -4.14
C PRO A 47 12.92 -3.35 -4.31
N LYS A 48 13.97 -2.60 -4.66
CA LYS A 48 13.86 -1.14 -4.88
C LYS A 48 12.74 -0.76 -5.84
N GLY A 49 12.42 -1.62 -6.81
CA GLY A 49 11.30 -1.44 -7.74
C GLY A 49 9.91 -1.54 -7.11
N CYS A 50 9.78 -2.19 -5.95
CA CYS A 50 8.54 -2.24 -5.18
C CYS A 50 8.32 -1.00 -4.32
N ILE A 51 9.37 -0.20 -4.02
CA ILE A 51 9.24 1.01 -3.20
C ILE A 51 8.26 2.01 -3.83
N SER A 52 8.30 2.19 -5.16
CA SER A 52 7.33 3.04 -5.85
C SER A 52 5.91 2.50 -5.75
N ILE A 53 5.75 1.18 -5.84
CA ILE A 53 4.46 0.50 -5.72
C ILE A 53 3.89 0.69 -4.30
N ILE A 54 4.69 0.48 -3.26
CA ILE A 54 4.29 0.70 -1.86
C ILE A 54 3.83 2.14 -1.65
N LYS A 55 4.56 3.14 -2.18
CA LYS A 55 4.15 4.54 -2.10
C LYS A 55 2.79 4.79 -2.74
N ASP A 56 2.52 4.18 -3.89
CA ASP A 56 1.24 4.34 -4.58
C ASP A 56 0.10 3.65 -3.81
N ILE A 57 0.34 2.46 -3.24
CA ILE A 57 -0.62 1.73 -2.38
C ILE A 57 -1.00 2.58 -1.16
N VAL A 58 -0.01 3.13 -0.46
CA VAL A 58 -0.22 3.96 0.75
C VAL A 58 -1.10 5.18 0.44
N VAL A 59 -0.86 5.84 -0.70
CA VAL A 59 -1.66 6.99 -1.14
C VAL A 59 -3.12 6.60 -1.39
N ILE A 60 -3.34 5.45 -2.03
CA ILE A 60 -4.69 4.96 -2.30
C ILE A 60 -5.39 4.62 -0.98
N LYS A 61 -4.70 3.94 -0.04
CA LYS A 61 -5.26 3.62 1.30
C LYS A 61 -5.63 4.88 2.08
N ALA A 62 -4.73 5.85 2.14
CA ALA A 62 -4.96 7.11 2.82
C ALA A 62 -6.13 7.90 2.22
N ASN A 63 -6.22 7.97 0.89
CA ASN A 63 -7.32 8.63 0.19
C ASN A 63 -8.65 7.89 0.42
N LYS A 64 -8.64 6.55 0.43
CA LYS A 64 -9.83 5.74 0.75
C LYS A 64 -10.32 5.99 2.18
N LEU A 65 -9.43 5.97 3.17
CA LEU A 65 -9.77 6.28 4.56
C LEU A 65 -10.45 7.66 4.71
N GLY A 66 -9.96 8.68 3.99
CA GLY A 66 -10.60 9.99 3.97
C GLY A 66 -11.95 10.02 3.23
N SER A 67 -12.10 9.20 2.19
CA SER A 67 -13.31 9.13 1.37
C SER A 67 -14.42 8.26 1.98
N GLU A 68 -14.09 7.25 2.77
CA GLU A 68 -15.03 6.35 3.45
C GLU A 68 -15.84 7.11 4.51
N ALA A 69 -15.25 8.13 5.15
CA ALA A 69 -15.98 9.04 6.04
C ALA A 69 -17.07 9.86 5.31
N LEU A 70 -16.90 10.12 4.01
CA LEU A 70 -17.86 10.84 3.16
C LEU A 70 -18.85 9.89 2.46
N SER A 71 -18.41 8.65 2.21
CA SER A 71 -19.14 7.62 1.46
C SER A 71 -19.54 6.50 2.41
N SER A 72 -20.34 6.83 3.43
CA SER A 72 -20.94 5.83 4.32
C SER A 72 -22.06 5.08 3.58
N GLU A 73 -21.69 4.27 2.59
CA GLU A 73 -22.53 3.21 2.04
C GLU A 73 -21.85 1.87 2.33
N SER A 74 -22.60 1.00 3.02
CA SER A 74 -22.12 -0.22 3.65
C SER A 74 -21.53 -1.23 2.65
N TYR A 75 -20.20 -1.32 2.58
CA TYR A 75 -19.55 -2.51 2.03
C TYR A 75 -19.35 -3.55 3.13
N SER A 76 -20.36 -4.41 3.21
CA SER A 76 -20.48 -5.56 4.12
C SER A 76 -19.31 -6.55 4.00
N GLY A 77 -18.52 -6.69 5.07
CA GLY A 77 -18.19 -7.99 5.67
C GLY A 77 -17.42 -9.05 4.87
N VAL A 78 -16.85 -8.74 3.71
CA VAL A 78 -15.88 -9.62 3.02
C VAL A 78 -14.48 -9.12 3.29
N SER A 79 -13.57 -10.01 3.69
CA SER A 79 -12.14 -9.77 3.73
C SER A 79 -11.66 -9.42 2.31
N GLN A 80 -11.83 -8.17 1.89
CA GLN A 80 -11.31 -7.69 0.62
C GLN A 80 -9.80 -7.61 0.75
N SER A 81 -9.10 -8.48 0.02
CA SER A 81 -7.68 -8.25 -0.23
C SER A 81 -7.57 -6.91 -0.95
N PHE A 82 -6.94 -5.91 -0.32
CA PHE A 82 -6.80 -4.55 -0.89
C PHE A 82 -6.19 -4.55 -2.30
N LEU A 83 -5.44 -5.59 -2.61
CA LEU A 83 -4.89 -5.88 -3.93
C LEU A 83 -5.94 -5.95 -5.04
N ASP A 84 -7.16 -6.41 -4.76
CA ASP A 84 -8.23 -6.51 -5.76
C ASP A 84 -8.77 -5.13 -6.18
N ASP A 85 -8.66 -4.14 -5.28
CA ASP A 85 -9.04 -2.75 -5.52
C ASP A 85 -7.91 -1.88 -6.09
N LEU A 86 -6.72 -2.45 -6.27
CA LEU A 86 -5.61 -1.71 -6.87
C LEU A 86 -5.82 -1.50 -8.38
N PRO A 87 -5.47 -0.31 -8.90
CA PRO A 87 -5.43 -0.05 -10.34
C PRO A 87 -4.62 -1.12 -11.08
N LYS A 88 -5.13 -1.57 -12.23
CA LYS A 88 -4.52 -2.63 -13.06
C LYS A 88 -3.06 -2.36 -13.42
N ASP A 89 -2.67 -1.10 -13.55
CA ASP A 89 -1.29 -0.71 -13.83
C ASP A 89 -0.34 -0.99 -12.66
N ILE A 90 -0.77 -0.77 -11.42
CA ILE A 90 0.01 -1.06 -10.21
C ILE A 90 0.14 -2.58 -10.08
N LEU A 91 -0.96 -3.32 -10.23
CA LEU A 91 -0.96 -4.78 -10.24
C LEU A 91 -0.01 -5.36 -11.30
N ARG A 92 0.00 -4.79 -12.51
CA ARG A 92 0.90 -5.22 -13.59
C ARG A 92 2.38 -5.01 -13.23
N LYS A 93 2.72 -3.90 -12.56
CA LYS A 93 4.09 -3.67 -12.07
C LYS A 93 4.44 -4.65 -10.96
N LEU A 94 3.52 -4.88 -10.02
CA LEU A 94 3.71 -5.77 -8.88
C LEU A 94 3.92 -7.24 -9.31
N LYS A 95 3.16 -7.71 -10.31
CA LYS A 95 3.32 -9.04 -10.92
C LYS A 95 4.73 -9.34 -11.40
N ARG A 96 5.51 -8.33 -11.81
CA ARG A 96 6.91 -8.53 -12.27
C ARG A 96 7.84 -9.00 -11.16
N PHE A 97 7.51 -8.69 -9.92
CA PHE A 97 8.32 -9.02 -8.74
C PHE A 97 7.86 -10.30 -8.05
N ARG A 98 6.74 -10.89 -8.50
CA ARG A 98 6.21 -12.12 -7.92
C ARG A 98 7.10 -13.31 -8.27
N LYS A 99 7.65 -13.96 -7.24
CA LYS A 99 8.33 -15.24 -7.38
C LYS A 99 7.28 -16.31 -7.59
N LEU A 100 7.24 -16.88 -8.80
CA LEU A 100 6.44 -18.07 -9.07
C LEU A 100 7.04 -19.23 -8.25
N PRO A 101 6.21 -20.05 -7.58
CA PRO A 101 6.70 -21.30 -7.01
C PRO A 101 7.35 -22.12 -8.14
N ARG A 102 8.55 -22.63 -7.88
CA ARG A 102 9.28 -23.50 -8.81
C ARG A 102 8.72 -24.91 -8.78
#